data_AF-A0A254R115-F1
#
_entry.id   AF-A0A254R115-F1
#
_cell.length_a   1.000
_cell.length_b   1.000
_cell.length_c   1.000
_cell.angle_alpha   90.00
_cell.angle_beta   90.00
_cell.angle_gamma   90.00
#
_symmetry.space_group_name_H-M   'P 1'
#
loop_
_entity.id
_entity.type
_entity.pdbx_description
1 polymer ?
#
loop_
_entity_poly.entity_id
_entity_poly.type
_entity_poly.pdbx_seq_one_letter_code
_entity_poly.pdbx_strand_id
1 'polypeptide(L)'
;MTLATRITLALSLALVSGGAQALTPLPPCEIEEGGMRVSGASFFGYSESGFILEQYRNLDTADGIIGGAPGPIPALNNFNGVRITDCRSGGMVAIDGISWEADATLNATEFLRHKAQARKRFELAEVEQAARAVYGKSHGVRILRLRETEETCACNDHYPGLWQGR
;
A
#
# COMPACT_ATOMS: atom_id res chain seq x y z
N MET A 1 62.04 -30.51 -33.09
CA MET A 1 61.74 -30.78 -31.66
C MET A 1 60.62 -29.84 -31.26
N THR A 2 59.42 -30.37 -31.10
CA THR A 2 58.15 -29.66 -31.01
C THR A 2 57.80 -29.34 -29.55
N LEU A 3 57.55 -28.06 -29.27
CA LEU A 3 57.00 -27.57 -28.01
C LEU A 3 55.47 -27.51 -28.17
N ALA A 4 54.71 -28.24 -27.36
CA ALA A 4 53.25 -28.14 -27.33
C ALA A 4 52.75 -28.19 -25.89
N THR A 5 52.64 -26.99 -25.32
CA THR A 5 51.92 -26.65 -24.09
C THR A 5 50.49 -27.20 -24.16
N ARG A 6 50.08 -28.02 -23.18
CA ARG A 6 48.68 -28.44 -23.02
C ARG A 6 48.08 -27.83 -21.76
N ILE A 7 46.95 -27.18 -22.00
CA ILE A 7 46.14 -26.33 -21.14
C ILE A 7 45.40 -27.19 -20.09
N THR A 8 45.42 -26.74 -18.84
CA THR A 8 44.70 -27.34 -17.71
C THR A 8 43.20 -27.08 -17.85
N LEU A 9 42.38 -28.13 -17.93
CA LEU A 9 40.92 -28.05 -17.86
C LEU A 9 40.50 -28.03 -16.38
N ALA A 10 39.97 -26.91 -15.89
CA ALA A 10 39.26 -26.85 -14.61
C ALA A 10 37.76 -26.99 -14.89
N LEU A 11 37.18 -28.11 -14.47
CA LEU A 11 35.75 -28.39 -14.61
C LEU A 11 35.12 -28.53 -13.22
N SER A 12 33.95 -27.90 -13.07
CA SER A 12 32.91 -28.14 -12.05
C SER A 12 33.20 -27.55 -10.65
N LEU A 13 32.24 -26.94 -9.95
CA LEU A 13 30.83 -27.24 -9.82
C LEU A 13 30.09 -25.94 -9.42
N ALA A 14 29.17 -25.44 -10.26
CA ALA A 14 28.29 -24.34 -9.86
C ALA A 14 27.21 -24.90 -8.93
N LEU A 15 27.26 -24.52 -7.65
CA LEU A 15 26.20 -24.74 -6.69
C LEU A 15 24.95 -23.98 -7.14
N VAL A 16 23.98 -24.70 -7.70
CA VAL A 16 22.63 -24.20 -7.92
C VAL A 16 21.95 -24.27 -6.56
N SER A 17 22.02 -23.18 -5.78
CA SER A 17 21.22 -23.05 -4.57
C SER A 17 19.76 -22.91 -4.99
N GLY A 18 19.01 -24.01 -4.89
CA GLY A 18 17.56 -24.02 -5.05
C GLY A 18 16.94 -23.02 -4.07
N GLY A 19 16.11 -22.13 -4.61
CA GLY A 19 15.30 -21.24 -3.80
C GLY A 19 14.39 -22.06 -2.91
N ALA A 20 14.57 -21.94 -1.59
CA ALA A 20 13.58 -22.40 -0.63
C ALA A 20 12.32 -21.55 -0.84
N GLN A 21 11.28 -22.13 -1.45
CA GLN A 21 9.95 -21.55 -1.37
C GLN A 21 9.44 -21.77 0.05
N ALA A 22 9.29 -20.69 0.81
CA ALA A 22 8.67 -20.74 2.12
C ALA A 22 7.24 -21.28 1.95
N LEU A 23 6.97 -22.47 2.51
CA LEU A 23 5.69 -23.19 2.45
C LEU A 23 4.63 -22.65 3.44
N THR A 24 4.79 -21.42 3.92
CA THR A 24 3.79 -20.73 4.72
C THR A 24 3.19 -19.62 3.86
N PRO A 25 1.86 -19.58 3.66
CA PRO A 25 1.23 -18.44 3.02
C PRO A 25 1.65 -17.18 3.76
N LEU A 26 1.97 -16.12 3.01
CA LEU A 26 2.23 -14.82 3.61
C LEU A 26 1.05 -14.47 4.54
N PRO A 27 1.31 -13.92 5.73
CA PRO A 27 0.23 -13.48 6.60
C PRO A 27 -0.68 -12.51 5.82
N PRO A 28 -2.01 -12.58 5.96
CA PRO A 28 -2.91 -11.66 5.27
C PRO A 28 -2.52 -10.22 5.60
N CYS A 29 -2.65 -9.31 4.62
CA CYS A 29 -2.35 -7.89 4.81
C CYS A 29 -3.37 -7.17 5.72
N GLU A 30 -4.33 -7.90 6.29
CA GLU A 30 -5.45 -7.41 7.09
C GLU A 30 -5.36 -7.93 8.54
N ILE A 31 -4.28 -7.61 9.24
CA ILE A 31 -4.10 -8.06 10.63
C ILE A 31 -4.04 -6.81 11.51
N GLU A 32 -2.84 -6.32 11.81
CA GLU A 32 -2.63 -5.15 12.65
C GLU A 32 -1.36 -4.43 12.22
N GLU A 33 -1.39 -3.10 12.23
CA GLU A 33 -0.21 -2.25 12.02
C GLU A 33 -0.21 -1.17 13.10
N GLY A 34 0.85 -1.12 13.91
CA GLY A 34 0.99 -0.14 14.99
C GLY A 34 -0.08 -0.21 16.08
N GLY A 35 -0.77 -1.36 16.26
CA GLY A 35 -1.89 -1.45 17.20
C GLY A 35 -3.22 -0.90 16.65
N MET A 36 -3.30 -0.69 15.33
CA MET A 36 -4.54 -0.47 14.61
C MET A 36 -4.86 -1.72 13.80
N ARG A 37 -6.16 -2.06 13.71
CA ARG A 37 -6.64 -3.08 12.78
C ARG A 37 -6.59 -2.52 11.37
N VAL A 38 -6.00 -3.30 10.46
CA VAL A 38 -6.02 -3.03 9.01
C VAL A 38 -7.05 -3.96 8.37
N SER A 39 -7.89 -3.44 7.47
CA SER A 39 -8.90 -4.26 6.79
C SER A 39 -9.34 -3.64 5.47
N GLY A 40 -10.02 -4.43 4.64
CA GLY A 40 -10.59 -3.96 3.37
C GLY A 40 -9.53 -3.51 2.39
N ALA A 41 -8.39 -4.20 2.37
CA ALA A 41 -7.32 -3.94 1.41
C ALA A 41 -7.83 -4.29 0.00
N SER A 42 -7.93 -3.29 -0.87
CA SER A 42 -8.45 -3.49 -2.23
C SER A 42 -7.84 -2.53 -3.24
N PHE A 43 -7.99 -2.85 -4.53
CA PHE A 43 -7.76 -1.88 -5.59
C PHE A 43 -8.59 -0.61 -5.36
N PHE A 44 -7.98 0.56 -5.49
CA PHE A 44 -8.68 1.83 -5.49
C PHE A 44 -9.05 2.21 -6.92
N GLY A 45 -10.35 2.38 -7.18
CA GLY A 45 -10.90 2.62 -8.53
C GLY A 45 -11.01 1.35 -9.38
N TYR A 46 -9.90 0.87 -9.96
CA TYR A 46 -9.87 -0.30 -10.84
C TYR A 46 -8.53 -1.05 -10.74
N SER A 47 -8.48 -2.30 -11.20
CA SER A 47 -7.37 -3.24 -10.95
C SER A 47 -6.00 -2.85 -11.51
N GLU A 48 -5.92 -1.89 -12.44
CA GLU A 48 -4.66 -1.39 -13.00
C GLU A 48 -4.41 0.09 -12.67
N SER A 49 -5.11 0.64 -11.67
CA SER A 49 -4.88 2.03 -11.23
C SER A 49 -3.48 2.22 -10.63
N GLY A 50 -2.91 1.15 -10.07
CA GLY A 50 -1.67 1.18 -9.29
C GLY A 50 -1.86 1.75 -7.89
N PHE A 51 -3.11 1.89 -7.43
CA PHE A 51 -3.43 2.35 -6.08
C PHE A 51 -4.16 1.26 -5.30
N ILE A 52 -3.86 1.22 -4.00
CA ILE A 52 -4.55 0.39 -3.03
C ILE A 52 -5.21 1.28 -1.99
N LEU A 53 -6.42 0.89 -1.57
CA LEU A 53 -7.10 1.44 -0.41
C LEU A 53 -7.02 0.43 0.74
N GLU A 54 -6.70 0.93 1.93
CA GLU A 54 -6.68 0.17 3.18
C GLU A 54 -7.45 0.95 4.25
N GLN A 55 -8.21 0.25 5.09
CA GLN A 55 -8.94 0.84 6.20
C GLN A 55 -8.22 0.58 7.51
N TYR A 56 -8.18 1.60 8.36
CA TYR A 56 -7.53 1.57 9.66
C TYR A 56 -8.53 1.93 10.74
N ARG A 57 -8.59 1.10 11.77
CA ARG A 57 -9.37 1.37 12.97
C ARG A 57 -8.51 1.09 14.20
N ASN A 58 -8.52 1.99 15.18
CA ASN A 58 -7.91 1.67 16.47
C ASN A 58 -8.64 0.48 17.13
N LEU A 59 -7.91 -0.33 17.89
CA LEU A 59 -8.50 -1.49 18.56
C LEU A 59 -9.48 -1.07 19.68
N ASP A 60 -10.55 -1.85 19.82
CA ASP A 60 -11.45 -1.72 20.95
C ASP A 60 -10.74 -2.22 22.21
N THR A 61 -10.83 -1.47 23.31
CA THR A 61 -10.39 -1.96 24.62
C THR A 61 -11.37 -3.02 25.13
N ALA A 62 -10.98 -3.75 26.18
CA ALA A 62 -11.84 -4.76 26.81
C ALA A 62 -13.22 -4.22 27.25
N ASP A 63 -13.32 -2.91 27.47
CA ASP A 63 -14.55 -2.22 27.86
C ASP A 63 -15.36 -1.69 26.65
N GLY A 64 -14.96 -2.03 25.43
CA GLY A 64 -15.60 -1.58 24.18
C GLY A 64 -15.34 -0.11 23.83
N ILE A 65 -14.34 0.52 24.47
CA ILE A 65 -13.94 1.90 24.17
C ILE A 65 -12.87 1.86 23.09
N ILE A 66 -12.99 2.68 22.05
CA ILE A 66 -11.92 2.84 21.06
C ILE A 66 -10.73 3.51 21.76
N GLY A 67 -9.70 2.73 22.08
CA GLY A 67 -8.45 3.26 22.62
C GLY A 67 -7.69 3.97 21.51
N GLY A 68 -7.11 5.13 21.78
CA GLY A 68 -6.17 5.73 20.85
C GLY A 68 -4.93 4.86 20.71
N ALA A 69 -4.54 4.48 19.49
CA ALA A 69 -3.32 3.71 19.24
C ALA A 69 -2.19 4.64 18.75
N PRO A 70 -0.92 4.36 19.12
CA PRO A 70 0.20 4.99 18.44
C PRO A 70 0.15 4.61 16.95
N GLY A 71 0.26 5.59 16.05
CA GLY A 71 0.36 5.29 14.63
C GLY A 71 1.75 4.73 14.28
N PRO A 72 1.94 4.18 13.07
CA PRO A 72 3.26 3.82 12.57
C PRO A 72 4.20 5.05 12.50
N ILE A 73 3.62 6.25 12.40
CA ILE A 73 4.30 7.55 12.55
C ILE A 73 3.46 8.50 13.41
N PRO A 74 4.06 9.54 14.03
CA PRO A 74 3.34 10.47 14.89
C PRO A 74 2.13 11.16 14.24
N ALA A 75 2.19 11.42 12.93
CA ALA A 75 1.09 12.03 12.19
C ALA A 75 -0.18 11.15 12.12
N LEU A 76 0.00 9.83 12.27
CA LEU A 76 -1.05 8.81 12.26
C LEU A 76 -1.42 8.33 13.68
N ASN A 77 -0.97 9.00 14.73
CA ASN A 77 -1.46 8.70 16.07
C ASN A 77 -2.98 8.84 16.15
N ASN A 78 -3.63 7.83 16.73
CA ASN A 78 -5.08 7.68 16.87
C ASN A 78 -5.84 7.65 15.54
N PHE A 79 -5.17 7.36 14.43
CA PHE A 79 -5.77 7.37 13.09
C PHE A 79 -6.92 6.36 12.99
N ASN A 80 -8.06 6.81 12.46
CA ASN A 80 -9.22 5.98 12.20
C ASN A 80 -9.86 6.43 10.90
N GLY A 81 -9.57 5.71 9.81
CA GLY A 81 -9.74 6.24 8.48
C GLY A 81 -9.31 5.30 7.37
N VAL A 82 -8.97 5.88 6.22
CA VAL A 82 -8.48 5.13 5.06
C VAL A 82 -7.13 5.67 4.60
N ARG A 83 -6.24 4.78 4.17
CA ARG A 83 -5.04 5.11 3.41
C ARG A 83 -5.24 4.71 1.97
N ILE A 84 -4.87 5.59 1.05
CA ILE A 84 -4.82 5.32 -0.38
C ILE A 84 -3.36 5.46 -0.83
N THR A 85 -2.76 4.35 -1.20
CA THR A 85 -1.31 4.21 -1.45
C THR A 85 -1.05 4.04 -2.93
N ASP A 86 -0.17 4.88 -3.51
CA ASP A 86 0.42 4.65 -4.82
C ASP A 86 1.52 3.60 -4.70
N CYS A 87 1.23 2.36 -5.11
CA CYS A 87 2.15 1.23 -4.98
C CYS A 87 3.40 1.34 -5.86
N ARG A 88 3.50 2.36 -6.73
CA ARG A 88 4.71 2.64 -7.51
C ARG A 88 5.72 3.45 -6.72
N SER A 89 5.23 4.45 -5.98
CA SER A 89 6.05 5.50 -5.38
C SER A 89 6.10 5.46 -3.85
N GLY A 90 5.20 4.70 -3.23
CA GLY A 90 4.96 4.72 -1.79
C GLY A 90 4.28 5.99 -1.30
N GLY A 91 3.91 6.91 -2.19
CA GLY A 91 3.17 8.11 -1.82
C GLY A 91 1.73 7.77 -1.42
N MET A 92 1.23 8.42 -0.37
CA MET A 92 -0.05 8.10 0.24
C MET A 92 -0.91 9.34 0.48
N VAL A 93 -2.23 9.17 0.35
CA VAL A 93 -3.24 10.07 0.90
C VAL A 93 -3.93 9.33 2.04
N ALA A 94 -3.79 9.82 3.26
CA ALA A 94 -4.49 9.31 4.43
C ALA A 94 -5.65 10.25 4.79
N ILE A 95 -6.85 9.71 4.96
CA ILE A 95 -8.06 10.44 5.31
C ILE A 95 -8.56 9.93 6.65
N ASP A 96 -8.35 10.72 7.69
CA ASP A 96 -8.71 10.42 9.08
C ASP A 96 -10.13 10.89 9.40
N GLY A 97 -10.84 10.17 10.26
CA GLY A 97 -12.20 10.52 10.70
C GLY A 97 -13.31 10.12 9.72
N ILE A 98 -13.04 9.18 8.80
CA ILE A 98 -14.04 8.63 7.86
C ILE A 98 -14.08 7.10 7.92
N SER A 99 -15.16 6.50 7.42
CA SER A 99 -15.34 5.05 7.40
C SER A 99 -15.78 4.54 6.02
N TRP A 100 -15.43 3.27 5.70
CA TRP A 100 -15.80 2.32 4.62
C TRP A 100 -16.35 2.75 3.23
N GLU A 101 -16.76 4.00 2.98
CA GLU A 101 -17.38 4.45 1.72
C GLU A 101 -16.46 5.34 0.86
N ALA A 102 -15.16 5.38 1.17
CA ALA A 102 -14.22 6.27 0.50
C ALA A 102 -14.01 5.92 -0.99
N ASP A 103 -13.94 4.64 -1.36
CA ASP A 103 -13.61 4.25 -2.74
C ASP A 103 -14.64 4.76 -3.77
N ALA A 104 -15.90 4.37 -3.61
CA ALA A 104 -16.98 4.77 -4.53
C ALA A 104 -17.18 6.29 -4.54
N THR A 105 -17.12 6.93 -3.36
CA THR A 105 -17.33 8.38 -3.23
C THR A 105 -16.23 9.18 -3.92
N LEU A 106 -14.96 8.80 -3.72
CA LEU A 106 -13.83 9.49 -4.33
C LEU A 106 -13.78 9.27 -5.84
N ASN A 107 -14.07 8.05 -6.32
CA ASN A 107 -14.10 7.75 -7.75
C ASN A 107 -15.26 8.44 -8.49
N ALA A 108 -16.31 8.85 -7.79
CA ALA A 108 -17.41 9.62 -8.39
C ALA A 108 -17.07 11.10 -8.62
N THR A 109 -15.98 11.61 -8.04
CA THR A 109 -15.57 13.02 -8.17
C THR A 109 -15.13 13.37 -9.60
N GLU A 110 -15.24 14.64 -9.96
CA GLU A 110 -14.79 15.12 -11.29
C GLU A 110 -13.30 14.84 -11.57
N PHE A 111 -12.48 14.80 -10.52
CA PHE A 111 -11.05 14.53 -10.60
C PHE A 111 -10.75 13.09 -11.06
N LEU A 112 -11.51 12.10 -10.58
CA LEU A 112 -11.20 10.69 -10.80
C LEU A 112 -12.18 9.99 -11.76
N ARG A 113 -13.44 10.42 -11.82
CA ARG A 113 -14.52 9.73 -12.56
C ARG A 113 -14.17 9.41 -14.01
N HIS A 114 -13.67 10.40 -14.74
CA HIS A 114 -13.36 10.22 -16.16
C HIS A 114 -12.20 9.23 -16.37
N LYS A 115 -11.22 9.22 -15.47
CA LYS A 115 -10.10 8.29 -15.51
C LYS A 115 -10.52 6.89 -15.11
N ALA A 116 -11.35 6.75 -14.08
CA ALA A 116 -11.88 5.47 -13.63
C ALA A 116 -12.66 4.79 -14.76
N GLN A 117 -13.56 5.53 -15.41
CA GLN A 117 -14.35 5.04 -16.56
C GLN A 117 -13.49 4.66 -17.76
N ALA A 118 -12.43 5.43 -18.03
CA ALA A 118 -11.50 5.17 -19.14
C ALA A 118 -10.36 4.21 -18.78
N ARG A 119 -10.33 3.65 -17.55
CA ARG A 119 -9.22 2.85 -17.00
C ARG A 119 -7.85 3.50 -17.21
N LYS A 120 -7.79 4.82 -17.01
CA LYS A 120 -6.57 5.62 -17.08
C LYS A 120 -5.97 5.81 -15.71
N ARG A 121 -4.65 5.77 -15.67
CA ARG A 121 -3.86 5.90 -14.44
C ARG A 121 -4.22 7.17 -13.67
N PHE A 122 -4.44 7.00 -12.36
CA PHE A 122 -4.57 8.09 -11.40
C PHE A 122 -3.19 8.64 -11.02
N GLU A 123 -3.18 9.90 -10.62
CA GLU A 123 -2.04 10.54 -9.98
C GLU A 123 -2.36 10.85 -8.52
N LEU A 124 -1.36 10.76 -7.63
CA LEU A 124 -1.56 10.95 -6.19
C LEU A 124 -2.14 12.33 -5.86
N ALA A 125 -1.81 13.36 -6.64
CA ALA A 125 -2.40 14.70 -6.52
C ALA A 125 -3.90 14.73 -6.83
N GLU A 126 -4.38 13.92 -7.78
CA GLU A 126 -5.81 13.84 -8.12
C GLU A 126 -6.59 13.14 -7.01
N VAL A 127 -6.00 12.09 -6.42
CA VAL A 127 -6.56 11.40 -5.24
C VAL A 127 -6.67 12.37 -4.07
N GLU A 128 -5.65 13.19 -3.82
CA GLU A 128 -5.70 14.21 -2.77
C GLU A 128 -6.75 15.28 -3.05
N GLN A 129 -6.87 15.75 -4.30
CA GLN A 129 -7.91 16.71 -4.69
C GLN A 129 -9.31 16.14 -4.51
N ALA A 130 -9.54 14.88 -4.90
CA ALA A 130 -10.79 14.18 -4.65
C ALA A 130 -11.11 14.10 -3.15
N ALA A 131 -10.13 13.73 -2.32
CA ALA A 131 -10.30 13.67 -0.87
C ALA A 131 -10.66 15.03 -0.27
N ARG A 132 -9.96 16.10 -0.68
CA ARG A 132 -10.24 17.46 -0.21
C ARG A 132 -11.59 17.98 -0.66
N ALA A 133 -12.02 17.64 -1.88
CA ALA A 133 -13.31 18.03 -2.40
C ALA A 133 -14.47 17.37 -1.64
N VAL A 134 -14.34 16.08 -1.31
CA VAL A 134 -15.39 15.32 -0.62
C VAL A 134 -15.40 15.61 0.88
N TYR A 135 -14.24 15.57 1.53
CA TYR A 135 -14.15 15.56 2.99
C TYR A 135 -13.48 16.80 3.60
N GLY A 136 -12.88 17.69 2.80
CA GLY A 136 -12.07 18.80 3.30
C GLY A 136 -12.84 19.86 4.10
N LYS A 137 -14.18 19.84 4.06
CA LYS A 137 -15.05 20.70 4.88
C LYS A 137 -15.71 19.97 6.04
N SER A 138 -15.51 18.65 6.17
CA SER A 138 -16.09 17.88 7.26
C SER A 138 -15.37 18.16 8.56
N HIS A 139 -16.13 18.54 9.59
CA HIS A 139 -15.57 18.74 10.92
C HIS A 139 -14.96 17.43 11.43
N GLY A 140 -13.72 17.52 11.93
CA GLY A 140 -13.01 16.38 12.50
C GLY A 140 -12.27 15.49 11.48
N VAL A 141 -12.41 15.75 10.17
CA VAL A 141 -11.65 15.00 9.15
C VAL A 141 -10.29 15.66 8.90
N ARG A 142 -9.23 14.84 8.85
CA ARG A 142 -7.87 15.29 8.47
C ARG A 142 -7.44 14.57 7.21
N ILE A 143 -6.91 15.32 6.25
CA ILE A 143 -6.34 14.77 5.01
C ILE A 143 -4.84 15.02 5.03
N LEU A 144 -4.07 13.93 5.06
CA LEU A 144 -2.62 13.94 5.17
C LEU A 144 -2.01 13.37 3.91
N ARG A 145 -0.90 13.98 3.49
CA ARG A 145 -0.03 13.44 2.44
C ARG A 145 1.21 12.85 3.08
N LEU A 146 1.41 11.58 2.86
CA LEU A 146 2.46 10.78 3.48
C LEU A 146 3.27 10.05 2.41
N ARG A 147 4.36 9.43 2.84
CA ARG A 147 5.15 8.55 2.00
C ARG A 147 5.69 7.41 2.86
N GLU A 148 5.57 6.22 2.32
CA GLU A 148 6.16 5.01 2.88
C GLU A 148 7.47 4.74 2.16
N THR A 149 8.47 4.30 2.91
CA THR A 149 9.79 3.96 2.37
C THR A 149 9.92 2.48 2.04
N GLU A 150 9.11 1.64 2.68
CA GLU A 150 9.07 0.20 2.48
C GLU A 150 7.79 -0.25 1.78
N GLU A 151 7.85 -1.30 0.97
CA GLU A 151 6.66 -1.79 0.28
C GLU A 151 5.62 -2.29 1.29
N THR A 152 4.39 -1.78 1.21
CA THR A 152 3.31 -2.26 2.08
C THR A 152 2.87 -3.65 1.66
N CYS A 153 2.38 -4.45 2.61
CA CYS A 153 1.88 -5.80 2.33
C CYS A 153 0.83 -5.78 1.21
N ALA A 154 -0.15 -4.87 1.29
CA ALA A 154 -1.24 -4.83 0.31
C ALA A 154 -0.74 -4.43 -1.09
N CYS A 155 0.27 -3.57 -1.18
CA CYS A 155 0.91 -3.26 -2.46
C CYS A 155 1.64 -4.47 -3.05
N ASN A 156 2.40 -5.22 -2.24
CA ASN A 156 3.06 -6.45 -2.70
C ASN A 156 2.05 -7.54 -3.11
N ASP A 157 0.94 -7.68 -2.38
CA ASP A 157 -0.09 -8.69 -2.65
C ASP A 157 -0.86 -8.41 -3.95
N HIS A 158 -1.24 -7.15 -4.18
CA HIS A 158 -2.08 -6.77 -5.33
C HIS A 158 -1.28 -6.31 -6.57
N TYR A 159 -0.07 -5.79 -6.36
CA TYR A 159 0.80 -5.26 -7.42
C TYR A 159 2.26 -5.73 -7.23
N PRO A 160 2.52 -7.05 -7.23
CA PRO A 160 3.86 -7.59 -6.97
C PRO A 160 4.90 -7.02 -7.93
N GLY A 161 5.99 -6.47 -7.38
CA GLY A 161 7.09 -5.90 -8.15
C GLY A 161 6.81 -4.53 -8.77
N LEU A 162 5.68 -3.88 -8.45
CA LEU A 162 5.37 -2.53 -8.90
C LEU A 162 6.12 -1.46 -8.08
N TRP A 163 6.51 -1.78 -6.85
CA TRP A 163 7.20 -0.85 -5.96
C TRP A 163 8.58 -0.44 -6.49
N GLN A 164 8.79 0.87 -6.62
CA GLN A 164 10.05 1.43 -7.12
C GLN A 164 10.77 2.26 -6.06
N GLY A 165 10.53 1.96 -4.77
CA GLY A 165 11.10 2.65 -3.61
C GLY A 165 12.52 3.18 -3.86
N ARG A 166 12.64 4.51 -3.89
CA ARG A 166 13.90 5.24 -3.90
C ARG A 166 13.83 6.32 -2.85
#